data_AF-A0A2U8VVE9-F1
#
_entry.id   AF-A0A2U8VVE9-F1
#
_cell.length_a   1.000
_cell.length_b   1.000
_cell.length_c   1.000
_cell.angle_alpha   90.00
_cell.angle_beta   90.00
_cell.angle_gamma   90.00
#
_symmetry.space_group_name_H-M   'P 1'
#
loop_
_entity.id
_entity.type
_entity.pdbx_description
1 polymer ?
#
loop_
_entity_poly.entity_id
_entity_poly.type
_entity_poly.pdbx_seq_one_letter_code
_entity_poly.pdbx_strand_id
1 'polypeptide(L)'
;MRADMLELMRLPVNGAKADELLAREFASEAAECQAAGDPGSAEIPRYLSRRHRIKSLELEARLTATRLDYTTLFDNGLDATR
;
A
#
# COMPACT_ATOMS: atom_id res chain seq x y z
N MET A 1 19.30 0.74 -15.56
CA MET A 1 19.22 1.19 -14.14
C MET A 1 17.99 2.04 -13.85
N ARG A 2 17.76 3.19 -14.51
CA ARG A 2 16.54 4.00 -14.27
C ARG A 2 15.24 3.27 -14.64
N ALA A 3 15.22 2.57 -15.78
CA ALA A 3 14.08 1.75 -16.19
C ALA A 3 13.81 0.59 -15.20
N ASP A 4 14.86 -0.14 -14.81
CA ASP A 4 14.76 -1.24 -13.83
C ASP A 4 14.29 -0.76 -12.46
N MET A 5 14.74 0.42 -12.01
CA MET A 5 14.29 1.02 -10.75
C MET A 5 12.81 1.42 -10.81
N LEU A 6 12.36 1.99 -11.92
CA LEU A 6 10.94 2.28 -12.14
C LEU A 6 10.09 1.00 -12.16
N GLU A 7 10.60 -0.08 -12.74
CA GLU A 7 9.96 -1.38 -12.73
C GLU A 7 9.86 -1.96 -11.32
N LEU A 8 10.94 -1.92 -10.55
CA LEU A 8 10.94 -2.35 -9.15
C LEU A 8 10.00 -1.52 -8.28
N MET A 9 9.89 -0.21 -8.52
CA MET A 9 8.94 0.66 -7.82
C MET A 9 7.47 0.36 -8.17
N ARG A 10 7.17 -0.26 -9.32
CA ARG A 10 5.78 -0.65 -9.67
C ARG A 10 5.25 -1.76 -8.77
N LEU A 11 6.10 -2.68 -8.33
CA LEU A 11 5.70 -3.80 -7.49
C LEU A 11 5.06 -3.35 -6.16
N PRO A 12 5.72 -2.51 -5.32
CA PRO A 12 5.11 -2.03 -4.09
C PRO A 12 3.91 -1.11 -4.34
N VAL A 13 3.84 -0.38 -5.47
CA VAL A 13 2.66 0.43 -5.83
C VAL A 13 1.45 -0.46 -6.09
N ASN A 14 1.65 -1.53 -6.84
CA ASN A 14 0.59 -2.51 -7.10
C ASN A 14 0.20 -3.25 -5.82
N GLY A 15 1.16 -3.55 -4.94
CA GLY A 15 0.90 -4.11 -3.61
C GLY A 15 0.02 -3.19 -2.75
N ALA A 16 0.36 -1.90 -2.66
CA ALA A 16 -0.42 -0.92 -1.90
C ALA A 16 -1.86 -0.80 -2.41
N LYS A 17 -2.04 -0.79 -3.75
CA LYS A 17 -3.37 -0.81 -4.38
C LYS A 17 -4.15 -2.09 -4.08
N ALA A 18 -3.50 -3.25 -4.13
CA ALA A 18 -4.13 -4.52 -3.82
C ALA A 18 -4.59 -4.57 -2.36
N ASP A 19 -3.75 -4.14 -1.42
CA ASP A 19 -4.10 -4.04 0.00
C ASP A 19 -5.27 -3.07 0.23
N GLU A 20 -5.30 -1.91 -0.44
CA GLU A 20 -6.43 -0.97 -0.31
C GLU A 20 -7.74 -1.52 -0.91
N LEU A 21 -7.68 -2.27 -2.01
CA LEU A 21 -8.84 -2.95 -2.58
C LEU A 21 -9.37 -4.02 -1.61
N LEU A 22 -8.51 -4.89 -1.10
CA LEU A 22 -8.89 -5.89 -0.09
C LEU A 22 -9.48 -5.23 1.16
N ALA A 23 -8.91 -4.11 1.61
CA ALA A 23 -9.43 -3.38 2.75
C ALA A 23 -10.88 -2.91 2.54
N ARG A 24 -11.23 -2.49 1.32
CA ARG A 24 -12.58 -2.06 0.95
C ARG A 24 -13.55 -3.23 0.86
N GLU A 25 -13.15 -4.33 0.23
CA GLU A 25 -13.97 -5.56 0.15
C GLU A 25 -14.33 -6.06 1.55
N PHE A 26 -13.34 -6.18 2.45
CA PHE A 26 -13.60 -6.59 3.83
C PHE A 26 -14.43 -5.59 4.64
N ALA A 27 -14.35 -4.29 4.32
CA ALA A 27 -15.21 -3.29 4.95
C ALA A 27 -16.66 -3.41 4.48
N SER A 28 -16.89 -3.73 3.20
CA SER A 28 -18.23 -3.99 2.65
C SER A 28 -18.84 -5.22 3.33
N GLU A 29 -18.11 -6.33 3.36
CA GLU A 29 -18.57 -7.58 4.00
C GLU A 29 -18.92 -7.36 5.49
N ALA A 30 -18.08 -6.62 6.23
CA ALA A 30 -18.37 -6.25 7.60
C ALA A 30 -19.68 -5.45 7.75
N ALA A 31 -19.94 -4.53 6.83
CA ALA A 31 -21.15 -3.71 6.83
C ALA A 31 -22.38 -4.54 6.50
N GLU A 32 -22.28 -5.48 5.57
CA GLU A 32 -23.34 -6.41 5.19
C GLU A 32 -23.72 -7.34 6.34
N CYS A 33 -22.73 -7.96 7.01
CA CYS A 33 -22.96 -8.76 8.20
C CYS A 33 -23.66 -7.96 9.31
N GLN A 34 -23.25 -6.70 9.52
CA GLN A 34 -23.86 -5.85 10.53
C GLN A 34 -25.31 -5.45 10.16
N ALA A 35 -25.57 -5.16 8.88
CA ALA A 35 -26.91 -4.86 8.38
C ALA A 35 -27.83 -6.09 8.46
N ALA A 36 -27.29 -7.31 8.31
CA ALA A 36 -28.01 -8.57 8.47
C ALA A 36 -28.30 -8.93 9.94
N GLY A 37 -27.85 -8.11 10.91
CA GLY A 37 -28.03 -8.38 12.33
C GLY A 37 -27.06 -9.42 12.91
N ASP A 38 -25.96 -9.72 12.20
CA ASP A 38 -24.89 -10.60 12.65
C ASP A 38 -23.59 -9.82 12.93
N PRO A 39 -23.52 -9.10 14.06
CA PRO A 39 -22.34 -8.31 14.41
C PRO A 39 -21.10 -9.18 14.72
N GLY A 40 -21.28 -10.46 15.06
CA GLY A 40 -20.20 -11.39 15.36
C GLY A 40 -19.40 -11.75 14.11
N SER A 41 -20.09 -12.10 13.02
CA SER A 41 -19.44 -12.36 11.73
C SER A 41 -18.75 -11.13 11.14
N ALA A 42 -19.19 -9.91 11.52
CA ALA A 42 -18.56 -8.67 11.09
C ALA A 42 -17.18 -8.39 11.73
N GLU A 43 -16.79 -9.08 12.81
CA GLU A 43 -15.54 -8.78 13.52
C GLU A 43 -14.29 -9.09 12.69
N ILE A 44 -14.24 -10.27 12.06
CA ILE A 44 -13.09 -10.72 11.27
C ILE A 44 -12.89 -9.81 10.05
N PRO A 45 -13.92 -9.51 9.22
CA PRO A 45 -13.75 -8.60 8.09
C PRO A 45 -13.36 -7.18 8.53
N ARG A 46 -13.86 -6.64 9.65
CA ARG A 46 -13.38 -5.35 10.18
C ARG A 46 -11.89 -5.39 10.54
N TYR A 47 -11.45 -6.46 11.21
CA TYR A 47 -10.04 -6.63 11.57
C TYR A 47 -9.17 -6.69 10.31
N LEU A 48 -9.55 -7.51 9.32
CA LEU A 48 -8.83 -7.66 8.06
C LEU A 48 -8.79 -6.34 7.29
N SER A 49 -9.91 -5.63 7.18
CA SER A 49 -9.99 -4.31 6.55
C SER A 49 -8.97 -3.33 7.14
N ARG A 50 -8.94 -3.20 8.47
CA ARG A 50 -7.96 -2.33 9.17
C ARG A 50 -6.53 -2.77 8.90
N ARG A 51 -6.25 -4.08 8.99
CA ARG A 51 -4.91 -4.64 8.77
C ARG A 51 -4.40 -4.35 7.36
N HIS A 52 -5.23 -4.55 6.34
CA HIS A 52 -4.86 -4.27 4.96
C HIS A 52 -4.68 -2.77 4.70
N ARG A 53 -5.50 -1.91 5.30
CA ARG A 53 -5.32 -0.46 5.19
C ARG A 53 -4.00 0.02 5.81
N ILE A 54 -3.61 -0.54 6.96
CA ILE A 54 -2.29 -0.26 7.57
C ILE A 54 -1.15 -0.68 6.64
N LYS A 55 -1.22 -1.89 6.06
CA LYS A 55 -0.19 -2.37 5.11
C LYS A 55 -0.07 -1.47 3.88
N SER A 56 -1.20 -1.03 3.32
CA SER A 56 -1.21 -0.12 2.18
C SER A 56 -0.46 1.18 2.52
N LEU A 57 -0.77 1.79 3.67
CA LEU A 57 -0.10 3.00 4.15
C LEU A 57 1.40 2.79 4.40
N GLU A 58 1.80 1.64 4.97
CA GLU A 58 3.21 1.30 5.17
C GLU A 58 3.96 1.18 3.84
N LEU A 59 3.34 0.57 2.81
CA LEU A 59 3.92 0.47 1.47
C LEU A 59 4.06 1.84 0.81
N GLU A 60 3.05 2.71 0.91
CA GLU A 60 3.09 4.08 0.39
C GLU A 60 4.19 4.92 1.07
N ALA A 61 4.32 4.80 2.40
CA ALA A 61 5.36 5.49 3.16
C ALA A 61 6.77 5.02 2.74
N ARG A 62 6.97 3.71 2.58
CA ARG A 62 8.24 3.14 2.10
C ARG A 62 8.57 3.60 0.68
N LEU A 63 7.60 3.59 -0.22
CA LEU A 63 7.74 4.10 -1.59
C LEU A 63 8.15 5.57 -1.60
N THR A 64 7.55 6.38 -0.74
CA THR A 64 7.88 7.81 -0.62
C THR A 64 9.32 7.99 -0.15
N ALA A 65 9.76 7.22 0.85
CA ALA A 65 11.14 7.24 1.33
C ALA A 65 12.14 6.81 0.24
N THR A 66 11.89 5.67 -0.43
CA THR A 66 12.76 5.19 -1.52
C THR A 66 12.82 6.19 -2.68
N ARG A 67 11.71 6.85 -3.01
CA ARG A 67 11.70 7.91 -4.02
C ARG A 67 12.59 9.09 -3.59
N LEU A 68 12.50 9.52 -2.33
CA LEU A 68 13.32 10.60 -1.78
C LEU A 68 14.81 10.26 -1.82
N ASP A 69 15.17 9.03 -1.43
CA ASP A 69 16.55 8.54 -1.48
C ASP A 69 17.06 8.55 -2.93
N TYR A 70 16.27 8.05 -3.87
CA TYR A 70 16.63 8.05 -5.30
C TYR A 70 16.82 9.47 -5.84
N THR A 71 15.90 10.39 -5.58
CA THR A 71 16.05 11.79 -6.02
C THR A 71 17.24 12.48 -5.35
N THR A 72 17.53 12.15 -4.08
CA THR A 72 18.70 12.70 -3.39
C THR A 72 20.01 12.26 -4.03
N LEU A 73 20.08 11.00 -4.46
CA LEU A 73 21.25 10.44 -5.13
C LEU A 73 21.41 10.91 -6.57
N PHE A 74 20.32 11.12 -7.32
CA PHE A 74 20.39 11.32 -8.77
C PHE A 74 19.90 12.68 -9.29
N ASP A 75 19.07 13.43 -8.56
CA ASP A 75 18.61 14.78 -8.98
C ASP A 75 19.44 15.92 -8.35
N ASN A 76 20.10 15.70 -7.20
CA ASN A 76 20.91 16.73 -6.53
C ASN A 76 22.35 16.87 -7.05
N GLY A 77 22.64 16.40 -8.27
CA GLY A 77 23.94 16.61 -8.91
C GLY A 77 25.08 15.73 -8.38
N LEU A 78 24.79 14.61 -7.69
CA LEU A 78 25.71 13.48 -7.60
C LEU A 78 25.70 12.66 -8.92
N ASP A 79 25.77 13.36 -10.05
CA ASP A 79 26.63 12.93 -11.16
C ASP A 79 28.09 13.05 -10.67
N ALA A 80 28.42 12.31 -9.61
CA ALA A 80 29.79 12.03 -9.24
C ALA A 80 30.30 11.03 -10.29
N THR A 81 30.72 11.59 -11.42
CA THR A 81 31.58 11.02 -12.46
C THR A 81 31.02 9.87 -13.31
N ARG A 82 31.17 10.06 -14.63
CA ARG A 82 31.78 9.15 -15.61
C ARG A 82 31.19 7.74 -15.75
#